data_AF-A0AA38WPH5-F1
#
_entry.id   AF-A0AA38WPH5-F1
#
_cell.length_a   1.000
_cell.length_b   1.000
_cell.length_c   1.000
_cell.angle_alpha   90.00
_cell.angle_beta   90.00
_cell.angle_gamma   90.00
#
_symmetry.space_group_name_H-M   'P 1'
#
loop_
_entity.id
_entity.type
_entity.pdbx_description
1 polymer ?
#
loop_
_entity_poly.entity_id
_entity_poly.type
_entity_poly.pdbx_seq_one_letter_code
_entity_poly.pdbx_strand_id
1 'polypeptide(L)'
;MEKNELKVALEVAGKSLSPNSNGVHEQVPGSFPGKEELESSLKKLEKDLKETSREKDKALQQLNRLKQHLLEKESEDSEKMDEDSKIIEGLRENNERLRAQIRYLERSLEQAVAGQEEVKMTNSNELQKSREIIDDLSKKVASLRSLVDAKNVELLNLQTALGQYYAEIEAKEHLERELASAREESARLSEHLKEAFQQVETAMHEKEETLEKLSQAERLLAEGKARVNKLEEDNVKLRRALEQSMTRLNRMSMDSDFSVDRRIVIKLLVTYFQRNHSKEVLDLMVRMLGFSEEDKQRIGLAQQGAGKSVVRGVFGLPGRLVGGILGGAPVENPANVASDNQSFADMWVDFLLKEGEEREKRESSQNVDGSRENQDPGTNPNSTNIFQTESQRNSEFSTVPLASPDSNHSRFSRQIPRY
;
A
#
# COMPACT_ATOMS: atom_id res chain seq x y z
N MET A 1 33.51 83.49 -96.49
CA MET A 1 34.01 84.82 -96.93
C MET A 1 33.13 85.25 -98.08
N GLU A 2 32.10 86.07 -97.85
CA GLU A 2 30.96 86.12 -98.79
C GLU A 2 30.21 87.46 -98.79
N LYS A 3 30.93 88.56 -98.50
CA LYS A 3 30.34 89.92 -98.38
C LYS A 3 30.98 90.98 -99.28
N ASN A 4 31.82 90.56 -100.23
CA ASN A 4 32.64 91.46 -101.06
C ASN A 4 32.23 91.52 -102.54
N GLU A 5 31.38 90.61 -103.03
CA GLU A 5 31.11 90.47 -104.48
C GLU A 5 29.81 91.15 -104.95
N LEU A 6 28.90 91.50 -104.04
CA LEU A 6 27.64 92.19 -104.34
C LEU A 6 27.72 93.73 -104.28
N LYS A 7 28.90 94.32 -104.53
CA LYS A 7 29.12 95.79 -104.50
C LYS A 7 29.72 96.36 -105.80
N VAL A 8 29.70 95.59 -106.90
CA VAL A 8 30.50 95.88 -108.11
C VAL A 8 29.69 95.88 -109.43
N ALA A 9 28.47 95.32 -109.46
CA ALA A 9 27.77 94.97 -110.72
C ALA A 9 26.62 95.89 -111.17
N LEU A 10 26.18 96.85 -110.34
CA LEU A 10 25.19 97.90 -110.62
C LEU A 10 25.61 99.09 -109.73
N GLU A 11 25.67 100.35 -110.17
CA GLU A 11 24.87 101.03 -111.20
C GLU A 11 25.73 102.08 -111.96
N VAL A 12 26.59 101.65 -112.89
CA VAL A 12 27.47 102.55 -113.68
C VAL A 12 27.37 102.26 -115.18
N ALA A 13 26.30 102.77 -115.81
CA ALA A 13 26.14 102.77 -117.27
C ALA A 13 25.24 103.93 -117.74
N GLY A 14 25.69 104.71 -118.73
CA GLY A 14 24.95 105.88 -119.28
C GLY A 14 25.34 107.19 -118.58
N LYS A 15 26.45 107.87 -118.89
CA LYS A 15 26.98 108.24 -120.23
C LYS A 15 25.90 108.82 -121.15
N SER A 16 26.02 109.98 -121.80
CA SER A 16 26.92 111.15 -121.68
C SER A 16 26.69 111.97 -122.95
N LEU A 17 26.48 113.29 -122.88
CA LEU A 17 26.71 114.20 -124.02
C LEU A 17 26.63 115.67 -123.57
N SER A 18 27.75 116.38 -123.67
CA SER A 18 27.76 117.85 -123.77
C SER A 18 27.53 118.24 -125.25
N PRO A 19 27.20 119.51 -125.56
CA PRO A 19 28.33 120.38 -125.89
C PRO A 19 28.24 121.83 -125.37
N ASN A 20 29.45 122.37 -125.22
CA ASN A 20 29.83 123.76 -125.01
C ASN A 20 29.33 124.70 -126.13
N SER A 21 28.99 125.96 -125.82
CA SER A 21 29.74 127.14 -126.32
C SER A 21 29.09 128.50 -126.03
N ASN A 22 29.97 129.50 -125.84
CA ASN A 22 29.88 130.93 -126.15
C ASN A 22 28.73 131.79 -125.60
N GLY A 23 29.11 132.95 -125.06
CA GLY A 23 28.25 134.14 -124.96
C GLY A 23 28.96 135.36 -125.56
N VAL A 24 28.20 136.31 -126.12
CA VAL A 24 28.65 137.65 -126.55
C VAL A 24 27.53 138.67 -126.26
N HIS A 25 27.94 139.94 -126.23
CA HIS A 25 27.30 141.18 -125.78
C HIS A 25 26.01 141.63 -126.53
N GLU A 26 25.17 142.37 -125.78
CA GLU A 26 24.52 143.66 -126.13
C GLU A 26 23.15 143.81 -126.89
N GLN A 27 22.42 144.83 -126.39
CA GLN A 27 21.35 145.67 -127.00
C GLN A 27 19.90 145.14 -127.20
N VAL A 28 19.03 146.07 -127.62
CA VAL A 28 17.58 146.30 -127.32
C VAL A 28 16.95 146.97 -128.59
N PRO A 29 15.62 147.06 -128.87
CA PRO A 29 14.38 146.63 -128.18
C PRO A 29 13.40 145.75 -129.01
N GLY A 30 12.26 145.36 -128.41
CA GLY A 30 11.05 144.89 -129.12
C GLY A 30 9.89 144.55 -128.16
N SER A 31 8.63 144.83 -128.51
CA SER A 31 7.45 144.63 -127.62
C SER A 31 6.31 143.90 -128.32
N PHE A 32 5.61 143.00 -127.60
CA PHE A 32 4.39 142.33 -128.06
C PHE A 32 3.47 141.90 -126.88
N PRO A 33 2.13 142.09 -126.96
CA PRO A 33 1.24 141.86 -125.82
C PRO A 33 0.67 140.42 -125.77
N GLY A 34 1.29 139.57 -124.94
CA GLY A 34 0.73 138.26 -124.54
C GLY A 34 1.16 137.83 -123.14
N LYS A 35 1.63 138.79 -122.33
CA LYS A 35 2.47 138.53 -121.14
C LYS A 35 1.67 138.29 -119.87
N GLU A 36 0.49 138.89 -119.73
CA GLU A 36 -0.27 138.87 -118.46
C GLU A 36 -1.03 137.56 -118.23
N GLU A 37 -1.58 136.92 -119.27
CA GLU A 37 -2.13 135.56 -119.17
C GLU A 37 -1.04 134.52 -118.89
N LEU A 38 0.13 134.69 -119.51
CA LEU A 38 1.30 133.85 -119.29
C LEU A 38 1.86 134.01 -117.87
N GLU A 39 1.95 135.24 -117.35
CA GLU A 39 2.35 135.51 -115.97
C GLU A 39 1.31 135.04 -114.95
N SER A 40 0.02 135.15 -115.24
CA SER A 40 -1.05 134.64 -114.37
C SER A 40 -1.03 133.11 -114.33
N SER A 41 -0.79 132.47 -115.48
CA SER A 41 -0.57 131.03 -115.59
C SER A 41 0.69 130.59 -114.85
N LEU A 42 1.80 131.34 -114.96
CA LEU A 42 3.04 131.09 -114.21
C LEU A 42 2.84 131.23 -112.70
N LYS A 43 2.17 132.30 -112.23
CA LYS A 43 1.87 132.50 -110.80
C LYS A 43 0.96 131.39 -110.26
N LYS A 44 0.02 130.89 -111.06
CA LYS A 44 -0.77 129.70 -110.72
C LYS A 44 0.10 128.44 -110.66
N LEU A 45 0.89 128.16 -111.70
CA LEU A 45 1.78 127.01 -111.75
C LEU A 45 2.82 127.01 -110.62
N GLU A 46 3.33 128.18 -110.24
CA GLU A 46 4.24 128.38 -109.10
C GLU A 46 3.53 128.17 -107.76
N LYS A 47 2.27 128.61 -107.61
CA LYS A 47 1.45 128.28 -106.43
C LYS A 47 1.22 126.78 -106.35
N ASP A 48 0.79 126.15 -107.44
CA ASP A 48 0.48 124.73 -107.50
C ASP A 48 1.76 123.88 -107.29
N LEU A 49 2.93 124.35 -107.75
CA LEU A 49 4.25 123.75 -107.46
C LEU A 49 4.66 123.90 -105.99
N LYS A 50 4.36 125.04 -105.34
CA LYS A 50 4.59 125.24 -103.90
C LYS A 50 3.61 124.45 -103.04
N GLU A 51 2.37 124.26 -103.51
CA GLU A 51 1.34 123.44 -102.87
C GLU A 51 1.72 121.96 -102.93
N THR A 52 1.99 121.43 -104.13
CA THR A 52 2.48 120.06 -104.33
C THR A 52 3.82 119.80 -103.65
N SER A 53 4.76 120.77 -103.57
CA SER A 53 5.97 120.58 -102.75
C SER A 53 5.62 120.45 -101.27
N ARG A 54 4.76 121.32 -100.72
CA ARG A 54 4.32 121.22 -99.31
C ARG A 54 3.60 119.91 -99.03
N GLU A 55 2.83 119.38 -99.98
CA GLU A 55 2.17 118.09 -99.87
C GLU A 55 3.17 116.93 -99.94
N LYS A 56 4.13 116.96 -100.87
CA LYS A 56 5.27 116.03 -100.94
C LYS A 56 6.10 116.06 -99.64
N ASP A 57 6.35 117.25 -99.07
CA ASP A 57 7.11 117.42 -97.84
C ASP A 57 6.32 116.91 -96.61
N LYS A 58 5.00 117.14 -96.55
CA LYS A 58 4.09 116.51 -95.57
C LYS A 58 4.07 114.98 -95.70
N ALA A 59 3.99 114.47 -96.93
CA ALA A 59 3.98 113.03 -97.22
C ALA A 59 5.32 112.37 -96.84
N LEU A 60 6.45 113.05 -97.06
CA LEU A 60 7.76 112.61 -96.58
C LEU A 60 7.86 112.62 -95.05
N GLN A 61 7.29 113.62 -94.38
CA GLN A 61 7.20 113.64 -92.90
C GLN A 61 6.32 112.51 -92.36
N GLN A 62 5.17 112.23 -92.99
CA GLN A 62 4.30 111.11 -92.63
C GLN A 62 4.96 109.76 -92.91
N LEU A 63 5.64 109.61 -94.06
CA LEU A 63 6.39 108.41 -94.41
C LEU A 63 7.55 108.16 -93.42
N ASN A 64 8.26 109.20 -93.00
CA ASN A 64 9.32 109.06 -92.00
C ASN A 64 8.77 108.72 -90.61
N ARG A 65 7.62 109.28 -90.20
CA ARG A 65 6.92 108.87 -88.97
C ARG A 65 6.44 107.42 -89.03
N LEU A 66 5.89 106.98 -90.15
CA LEU A 66 5.44 105.60 -90.35
C LEU A 66 6.64 104.63 -90.35
N LYS A 67 7.75 104.98 -91.00
CA LYS A 67 9.00 104.21 -90.93
C LYS A 67 9.53 104.13 -89.50
N GLN A 68 9.56 105.24 -88.78
CA GLN A 68 10.02 105.28 -87.39
C GLN A 68 9.15 104.38 -86.50
N HIS A 69 7.82 104.51 -86.56
CA HIS A 69 6.89 103.66 -85.81
C HIS A 69 6.99 102.18 -86.22
N LEU A 70 7.22 101.86 -87.50
CA LEU A 70 7.43 100.47 -87.94
C LEU A 70 8.73 99.89 -87.37
N LEU A 71 9.80 100.69 -87.31
CA LEU A 71 11.10 100.28 -86.80
C LEU A 71 11.11 100.20 -85.27
N GLU A 72 10.43 101.12 -84.58
CA GLU A 72 10.15 101.05 -83.14
C GLU A 72 9.34 99.79 -82.79
N LYS A 73 8.28 99.48 -83.55
CA LYS A 73 7.52 98.24 -83.37
C LYS A 73 8.35 96.99 -83.70
N GLU A 74 9.18 97.02 -84.74
CA GLU A 74 10.08 95.92 -85.08
C GLU A 74 11.09 95.66 -83.95
N SER A 75 11.61 96.71 -83.28
CA SER A 75 12.41 96.55 -82.06
C SER A 75 11.60 96.04 -80.86
N GLU A 76 10.36 96.52 -80.63
CA GLU A 76 9.52 96.06 -79.51
C GLU A 76 9.11 94.59 -79.67
N ASP A 77 8.67 94.18 -80.88
CA ASP A 77 8.40 92.78 -81.22
C ASP A 77 9.68 91.92 -81.09
N SER A 78 10.86 92.45 -81.43
CA SER A 78 12.14 91.74 -81.29
C SER A 78 12.60 91.59 -79.83
N GLU A 79 12.51 92.64 -79.02
CA GLU A 79 12.83 92.58 -77.58
C GLU A 79 11.89 91.60 -76.87
N LYS A 80 10.60 91.60 -77.22
CA LYS A 80 9.63 90.61 -76.74
C LYS A 80 9.98 89.18 -77.17
N MET A 81 10.40 88.96 -78.42
CA MET A 81 10.85 87.63 -78.87
C MET A 81 12.08 87.15 -78.09
N ASP A 82 13.01 88.04 -77.73
CA ASP A 82 14.14 87.72 -76.87
C ASP A 82 13.72 87.42 -75.42
N GLU A 83 12.72 88.10 -74.87
CA GLU A 83 12.14 87.79 -73.55
C GLU A 83 11.38 86.46 -73.52
N ASP A 84 10.48 86.23 -74.48
CA ASP A 84 9.77 84.95 -74.66
C ASP A 84 10.78 83.80 -74.83
N SER A 85 11.87 84.01 -75.56
CA SER A 85 12.95 83.02 -75.73
C SER A 85 13.69 82.69 -74.41
N LYS A 86 14.00 83.71 -73.59
CA LYS A 86 14.59 83.51 -72.25
C LYS A 86 13.64 82.73 -71.33
N ILE A 87 12.34 83.03 -71.37
CA ILE A 87 11.32 82.34 -70.58
C ILE A 87 11.19 80.87 -71.03
N ILE A 88 11.15 80.61 -72.35
CA ILE A 88 11.10 79.26 -72.93
C ILE A 88 12.33 78.44 -72.50
N GLU A 89 13.53 79.01 -72.53
CA GLU A 89 14.74 78.26 -72.15
C GLU A 89 14.81 78.00 -70.64
N GLY A 90 14.49 78.98 -69.79
CA GLY A 90 14.38 78.76 -68.34
C GLY A 90 13.32 77.70 -67.96
N LEU A 91 12.23 77.61 -68.73
CA LEU A 91 11.24 76.53 -68.58
C LEU A 91 11.79 75.17 -69.05
N ARG A 92 12.59 75.11 -70.12
CA ARG A 92 13.27 73.88 -70.59
C ARG A 92 14.28 73.36 -69.58
N GLU A 93 15.19 74.22 -69.10
CA GLU A 93 16.18 73.87 -68.06
C GLU A 93 15.49 73.34 -66.81
N ASN A 94 14.43 74.01 -66.35
CA ASN A 94 13.67 73.57 -65.18
C ASN A 94 12.94 72.23 -65.43
N ASN A 95 12.40 72.00 -66.63
CA ASN A 95 11.76 70.74 -66.99
C ASN A 95 12.76 69.58 -67.03
N GLU A 96 13.96 69.77 -67.60
CA GLU A 96 14.99 68.72 -67.64
C GLU A 96 15.59 68.46 -66.25
N ARG A 97 15.77 69.49 -65.42
CA ARG A 97 16.12 69.34 -64.00
C ARG A 97 15.09 68.51 -63.23
N LEU A 98 13.80 68.78 -63.42
CA LEU A 98 12.72 67.99 -62.80
C LEU A 98 12.70 66.55 -63.33
N ARG A 99 12.89 66.32 -64.64
CA ARG A 99 13.03 64.97 -65.20
C ARG A 99 14.26 64.22 -64.68
N ALA A 100 15.36 64.91 -64.41
CA ALA A 100 16.56 64.31 -63.81
C ALA A 100 16.31 63.93 -62.34
N GLN A 101 15.60 64.78 -61.58
CA GLN A 101 15.19 64.51 -60.21
C GLN A 101 14.19 63.33 -60.12
N ILE A 102 13.18 63.29 -61.00
CA ILE A 102 12.23 62.18 -61.11
C ILE A 102 12.99 60.88 -61.41
N ARG A 103 13.83 60.85 -62.46
CA ARG A 103 14.68 59.69 -62.79
C ARG A 103 15.70 59.32 -61.71
N TYR A 104 15.98 60.18 -60.73
CA TYR A 104 16.80 59.83 -59.57
C TYR A 104 15.95 59.18 -58.47
N LEU A 105 14.79 59.76 -58.16
CA LEU A 105 13.84 59.23 -57.18
C LEU A 105 13.27 57.87 -57.60
N GLU A 106 12.97 57.69 -58.89
CA GLU A 106 12.52 56.40 -59.46
C GLU A 106 13.56 55.30 -59.21
N ARG A 107 14.82 55.50 -59.60
CA ARG A 107 15.90 54.53 -59.36
C ARG A 107 16.16 54.28 -57.86
N SER A 108 16.05 55.32 -57.03
CA SER A 108 16.19 55.17 -55.57
C SER A 108 15.04 54.37 -54.97
N LEU A 109 13.82 54.48 -55.52
CA LEU A 109 12.66 53.70 -55.10
C LEU A 109 12.76 52.25 -55.58
N GLU A 110 13.16 52.02 -56.84
CA GLU A 110 13.43 50.68 -57.38
C GLU A 110 14.48 49.94 -56.54
N GLN A 111 15.59 50.61 -56.18
CA GLN A 111 16.63 50.03 -55.33
C GLN A 111 16.13 49.73 -53.91
N ALA A 112 15.31 50.62 -53.32
CA ALA A 112 14.70 50.39 -52.01
C ALA A 112 13.70 49.22 -52.01
N VAL A 113 12.87 49.10 -53.06
CA VAL A 113 11.92 47.99 -53.25
C VAL A 113 12.66 46.67 -53.45
N ALA A 114 13.71 46.65 -54.27
CA ALA A 114 14.54 45.46 -54.48
C ALA A 114 15.20 44.97 -53.17
N GLY A 115 15.82 45.87 -52.42
CA GLY A 115 16.40 45.53 -51.11
C GLY A 115 15.36 45.10 -50.07
N GLN A 116 14.15 45.69 -50.09
CA GLN A 116 13.06 45.28 -49.21
C GLN A 116 12.53 43.88 -49.54
N GLU A 117 12.48 43.50 -50.82
CA GLU A 117 12.08 42.14 -51.20
C GLU A 117 13.20 41.12 -50.92
N GLU A 118 14.47 41.49 -51.09
CA GLU A 118 15.62 40.66 -50.68
C GLU A 118 15.59 40.36 -49.17
N VAL A 119 15.42 41.39 -48.32
CA VAL A 119 15.29 41.24 -46.86
C VAL A 119 14.06 40.42 -46.46
N LYS A 120 12.96 40.55 -47.21
CA LYS A 120 11.74 39.74 -47.01
C LYS A 120 11.97 38.27 -47.37
N MET A 121 12.72 38.00 -48.45
CA MET A 121 13.10 36.64 -48.86
C MET A 121 14.11 36.00 -47.91
N THR A 122 15.13 36.71 -47.42
CA THR A 122 16.08 36.15 -46.44
C THR A 122 15.39 35.84 -45.11
N ASN A 123 14.60 36.77 -44.58
CA ASN A 123 13.80 36.56 -43.37
C ASN A 123 12.82 35.36 -43.53
N SER A 124 12.12 35.25 -44.66
CA SER A 124 11.24 34.09 -44.92
C SER A 124 11.99 32.76 -44.95
N ASN A 125 13.23 32.74 -45.45
CA ASN A 125 14.07 31.54 -45.44
C ASN A 125 14.60 31.20 -44.04
N GLU A 126 14.88 32.20 -43.21
CA GLU A 126 15.32 32.00 -41.81
C GLU A 126 14.17 31.57 -40.90
N LEU A 127 12.96 32.11 -41.11
CA LEU A 127 11.72 31.65 -40.47
C LEU A 127 11.39 30.20 -40.84
N GLN A 128 11.58 29.81 -42.11
CA GLN A 128 11.38 28.41 -42.52
C GLN A 128 12.41 27.47 -41.87
N LYS A 129 13.70 27.80 -41.90
CA LYS A 129 14.76 26.99 -41.26
C LYS A 129 14.55 26.85 -39.74
N SER A 130 14.23 27.95 -39.06
CA SER A 130 13.97 27.91 -37.61
C SER A 130 12.71 27.11 -37.28
N ARG A 131 11.66 27.17 -38.10
CA ARG A 131 10.49 26.29 -37.98
C ARG A 131 10.84 24.81 -38.16
N GLU A 132 11.64 24.46 -39.16
CA GLU A 132 12.10 23.08 -39.38
C GLU A 132 12.89 22.55 -38.16
N ILE A 133 13.76 23.38 -37.59
CA ILE A 133 14.50 23.07 -36.35
C ILE A 133 13.55 22.88 -35.16
N ILE A 134 12.52 23.74 -35.01
CA ILE A 134 11.50 23.63 -33.96
C ILE A 134 10.68 22.35 -34.12
N ASP A 135 10.27 21.99 -35.34
CA ASP A 135 9.52 20.77 -35.61
C ASP A 135 10.37 19.52 -35.32
N ASP A 136 11.66 19.51 -35.68
CA ASP A 136 12.58 18.40 -35.38
C ASP A 136 12.94 18.28 -33.89
N LEU A 137 13.06 19.40 -33.18
CA LEU A 137 13.19 19.39 -31.72
C LEU A 137 11.91 18.88 -31.06
N SER A 138 10.74 19.28 -31.57
CA SER A 138 9.43 18.82 -31.07
C SER A 138 9.25 17.31 -31.26
N LYS A 139 9.63 16.77 -32.42
CA LYS A 139 9.67 15.30 -32.68
C LYS A 139 10.60 14.58 -31.69
N LYS A 140 11.79 15.13 -31.41
CA LYS A 140 12.74 14.56 -30.44
C LYS A 140 12.19 14.59 -29.02
N VAL A 141 11.57 15.69 -28.59
CA VAL A 141 10.92 15.80 -27.27
C VAL A 141 9.75 14.83 -27.14
N ALA A 142 8.91 14.68 -28.17
CA ALA A 142 7.82 13.70 -28.17
C ALA A 142 8.32 12.25 -28.07
N SER A 143 9.39 11.91 -28.81
CA SER A 143 10.04 10.60 -28.75
C SER A 143 10.64 10.31 -27.37
N LEU A 144 11.39 11.26 -26.78
CA LEU A 144 11.94 11.12 -25.43
C LEU A 144 10.84 10.99 -24.37
N ARG A 145 9.74 11.73 -24.51
CA ARG A 145 8.58 11.61 -23.61
C ARG A 145 7.95 10.23 -23.70
N SER A 146 7.69 9.72 -24.91
CA SER A 146 7.17 8.36 -25.10
C SER A 146 8.10 7.27 -24.56
N LEU A 147 9.42 7.49 -24.58
CA LEU A 147 10.40 6.57 -23.98
C LEU A 147 10.35 6.61 -22.44
N VAL A 148 10.22 7.81 -21.85
CA VAL A 148 10.04 7.97 -20.40
C VAL A 148 8.72 7.33 -19.94
N ASP A 149 7.62 7.57 -20.66
CA ASP A 149 6.32 6.97 -20.35
C ASP A 149 6.37 5.44 -20.44
N ALA A 150 7.07 4.86 -21.43
CA ALA A 150 7.32 3.42 -21.50
C ALA A 150 8.14 2.89 -20.31
N LYS A 151 9.19 3.61 -19.89
CA LYS A 151 9.99 3.23 -18.70
C LYS A 151 9.23 3.37 -17.39
N ASN A 152 8.30 4.31 -17.28
CA ASN A 152 7.39 4.41 -16.13
C ASN A 152 6.47 3.19 -16.03
N VAL A 153 5.99 2.65 -17.16
CA VAL A 153 5.21 1.39 -17.19
C VAL A 153 6.08 0.18 -16.82
N GLU A 154 7.31 0.09 -17.32
CA GLU A 154 8.26 -0.96 -16.90
C GLU A 154 8.54 -0.93 -15.39
N LEU A 155 8.76 0.26 -14.81
CA LEU A 155 8.98 0.44 -13.38
C LEU A 155 7.74 0.06 -12.54
N LEU A 156 6.53 0.45 -12.98
CA LEU A 156 5.28 0.09 -12.30
C LEU A 156 5.04 -1.43 -12.32
N ASN A 157 5.32 -2.09 -13.45
CA ASN A 157 5.24 -3.55 -13.56
C ASN A 157 6.25 -4.24 -12.64
N LEU A 158 7.49 -3.74 -12.57
CA LEU A 158 8.52 -4.28 -11.66
C LEU A 158 8.17 -4.06 -10.18
N GLN A 159 7.65 -2.88 -9.83
CA GLN A 159 7.16 -2.58 -8.48
C GLN A 159 5.99 -3.50 -8.08
N THR A 160 5.09 -3.79 -9.02
CA THR A 160 3.97 -4.72 -8.82
C THR A 160 4.47 -6.15 -8.59
N ALA A 161 5.42 -6.62 -9.40
CA ALA A 161 6.04 -7.93 -9.24
C ALA A 161 6.83 -8.06 -7.92
N LEU A 162 7.55 -7.01 -7.51
CA LEU A 162 8.22 -6.97 -6.19
C LEU A 162 7.20 -7.04 -5.04
N GLY A 163 6.08 -6.31 -5.13
CA GLY A 163 4.99 -6.40 -4.16
C GLY A 163 4.39 -7.80 -4.07
N GLN A 164 4.23 -8.49 -5.21
CA GLN A 164 3.79 -9.89 -5.25
C GLN A 164 4.81 -10.83 -4.58
N TYR A 165 6.11 -10.69 -4.85
CA TYR A 165 7.14 -11.48 -4.18
C TYR A 165 7.18 -11.25 -2.66
N TYR A 166 7.00 -10.01 -2.17
CA TYR A 166 6.93 -9.77 -0.73
C TYR A 166 5.72 -10.46 -0.08
N ALA A 167 4.53 -10.41 -0.72
CA ALA A 167 3.36 -11.12 -0.25
C ALA A 167 3.51 -12.66 -0.32
N GLU A 168 4.20 -13.19 -1.33
CA GLU A 168 4.51 -14.62 -1.44
C GLU A 168 5.51 -15.08 -0.37
N ILE A 169 6.52 -14.25 -0.04
CA ILE A 169 7.46 -14.50 1.06
C ILE A 169 6.72 -14.53 2.40
N GLU A 170 5.87 -13.53 2.67
CA GLU A 170 5.08 -13.46 3.90
C GLU A 170 4.14 -14.67 4.05
N ALA A 171 3.39 -15.00 2.99
CA ALA A 171 2.53 -16.19 2.97
C ALA A 171 3.32 -17.50 3.15
N LYS A 172 4.52 -17.62 2.55
CA LYS A 172 5.41 -18.76 2.74
C LYS A 172 5.88 -18.86 4.19
N GLU A 173 6.28 -17.76 4.83
CA GLU A 173 6.69 -17.77 6.23
C GLU A 173 5.53 -18.17 7.16
N HIS A 174 4.28 -17.75 6.86
CA HIS A 174 3.10 -18.22 7.59
C HIS A 174 2.92 -19.74 7.47
N LEU A 175 2.98 -20.28 6.25
CA LEU A 175 2.90 -21.73 6.02
C LEU A 175 4.06 -22.50 6.68
N GLU A 176 5.27 -21.94 6.73
CA GLU A 176 6.41 -22.55 7.42
C GLU A 176 6.24 -22.55 8.95
N ARG A 177 5.60 -21.53 9.54
CA ARG A 177 5.22 -21.51 10.97
C ARG A 177 4.15 -22.54 11.28
N GLU A 178 3.08 -22.60 10.48
CA GLU A 178 2.00 -23.59 10.63
C GLU A 178 2.54 -25.03 10.52
N LEU A 179 3.36 -25.29 9.50
CA LEU A 179 4.01 -26.58 9.28
C LEU A 179 5.03 -26.95 10.38
N ALA A 180 5.65 -25.97 11.04
CA ALA A 180 6.45 -26.22 12.25
C ALA A 180 5.56 -26.63 13.44
N SER A 181 4.46 -25.90 13.70
CA SER A 181 3.54 -26.23 14.79
C SER A 181 2.86 -27.60 14.62
N ALA A 182 2.40 -27.93 13.40
CA ALA A 182 1.82 -29.23 13.09
C ALA A 182 2.83 -30.39 13.25
N ARG A 183 4.13 -30.15 13.04
CA ARG A 183 5.20 -31.12 13.33
C ARG A 183 5.44 -31.28 14.83
N GLU A 184 5.36 -30.20 15.60
CA GLU A 184 5.48 -30.23 17.06
C GLU A 184 4.30 -30.99 17.70
N GLU A 185 3.07 -30.74 17.24
CA GLU A 185 1.88 -31.49 17.63
C GLU A 185 1.97 -32.97 17.23
N SER A 186 2.39 -33.27 16.00
CA SER A 186 2.61 -34.65 15.55
C SER A 186 3.70 -35.36 16.36
N ALA A 187 4.73 -34.65 16.85
CA ALA A 187 5.75 -35.20 17.72
C ALA A 187 5.18 -35.50 19.12
N ARG A 188 4.46 -34.54 19.72
CA ARG A 188 3.75 -34.73 21.01
C ARG A 188 2.80 -35.92 20.97
N LEU A 189 1.99 -36.05 19.93
CA LEU A 189 1.04 -37.16 19.78
C LEU A 189 1.76 -38.51 19.61
N SER A 190 2.90 -38.54 18.91
CA SER A 190 3.74 -39.73 18.79
C SER A 190 4.37 -40.14 20.14
N GLU A 191 4.77 -39.16 20.95
CA GLU A 191 5.29 -39.37 22.31
C GLU A 191 4.20 -39.92 23.25
N HIS A 192 3.03 -39.28 23.31
CA HIS A 192 1.88 -39.76 24.11
C HIS A 192 1.44 -41.17 23.67
N LEU A 193 1.46 -41.47 22.37
CA LEU A 193 1.14 -42.79 21.85
C LEU A 193 2.17 -43.85 22.31
N LYS A 194 3.46 -43.50 22.33
CA LYS A 194 4.54 -44.37 22.82
C LYS A 194 4.43 -44.61 24.32
N GLU A 195 4.14 -43.57 25.11
CA GLU A 195 3.90 -43.69 26.55
C GLU A 195 2.68 -44.58 26.84
N ALA A 196 1.57 -44.39 26.11
CA ALA A 196 0.39 -45.24 26.23
C ALA A 196 0.68 -46.72 25.88
N PHE A 197 1.49 -46.99 24.84
CA PHE A 197 1.95 -48.35 24.56
C PHE A 197 2.78 -48.94 25.71
N GLN A 198 3.72 -48.17 26.28
CA GLN A 198 4.53 -48.63 27.42
C GLN A 198 3.68 -48.91 28.67
N GLN A 199 2.68 -48.07 28.96
CA GLN A 199 1.72 -48.30 30.06
C GLN A 199 0.87 -49.56 29.84
N VAL A 200 0.49 -49.86 28.59
CA VAL A 200 -0.22 -51.09 28.23
C VAL A 200 0.71 -52.32 28.38
N GLU A 201 1.98 -52.22 28.00
CA GLU A 201 2.96 -53.30 28.20
C GLU A 201 3.21 -53.58 29.69
N THR A 202 3.37 -52.56 30.54
CA THR A 202 3.52 -52.76 31.98
C THR A 202 2.26 -53.35 32.61
N ALA A 203 1.07 -52.85 32.25
CA ALA A 203 -0.20 -53.41 32.72
C ALA A 203 -0.43 -54.86 32.24
N MET A 204 0.05 -55.23 31.06
CA MET A 204 0.06 -56.61 30.58
C MET A 204 0.98 -57.51 31.41
N HIS A 205 2.18 -57.03 31.76
CA HIS A 205 3.10 -57.78 32.63
C HIS A 205 2.57 -57.94 34.07
N GLU A 206 2.01 -56.89 34.66
CA GLU A 206 1.36 -56.95 35.99
C GLU A 206 0.16 -57.89 36.00
N LYS A 207 -0.65 -57.88 34.93
CA LYS A 207 -1.75 -58.82 34.74
C LYS A 207 -1.25 -60.27 34.66
N GLU A 208 -0.17 -60.54 33.93
CA GLU A 208 0.36 -61.91 33.83
C GLU A 208 0.95 -62.38 35.17
N GLU A 209 1.70 -61.52 35.88
CA GLU A 209 2.26 -61.84 37.20
C GLU A 209 1.15 -62.08 38.24
N THR A 210 0.03 -61.34 38.18
CA THR A 210 -1.13 -61.56 39.05
C THR A 210 -1.93 -62.81 38.67
N LEU A 211 -1.99 -63.20 37.39
CA LEU A 211 -2.53 -64.50 36.95
C LEU A 211 -1.65 -65.67 37.41
N GLU A 212 -0.32 -65.55 37.34
CA GLU A 212 0.60 -66.55 37.90
C GLU A 212 0.37 -66.71 39.41
N LYS A 213 0.36 -65.61 40.17
CA LYS A 213 0.09 -65.60 41.62
C LYS A 213 -1.26 -66.23 41.96
N LEU A 214 -2.30 -65.93 41.17
CA LEU A 214 -3.63 -66.55 41.33
C LEU A 214 -3.56 -68.06 41.10
N SER A 215 -2.94 -68.53 40.02
CA SER A 215 -2.82 -69.97 39.72
C SER A 215 -2.06 -70.76 40.80
N GLN A 216 -1.09 -70.11 41.46
CA GLN A 216 -0.36 -70.69 42.59
C GLN A 216 -1.24 -70.76 43.85
N ALA A 217 -2.01 -69.69 44.13
CA ALA A 217 -2.97 -69.67 45.24
C ALA A 217 -4.10 -70.70 45.06
N GLU A 218 -4.63 -70.86 43.83
CA GLU A 218 -5.63 -71.88 43.50
C GLU A 218 -5.11 -73.30 43.70
N ARG A 219 -3.84 -73.56 43.33
CA ARG A 219 -3.18 -74.85 43.56
C ARG A 219 -3.04 -75.16 45.05
N LEU A 220 -2.54 -74.20 45.84
CA LEU A 220 -2.41 -74.33 47.29
C LEU A 220 -3.78 -74.47 47.99
N LEU A 221 -4.83 -73.83 47.45
CA LEU A 221 -6.21 -73.99 47.91
C LEU A 221 -6.77 -75.37 47.58
N ALA A 222 -6.48 -75.93 46.41
CA ALA A 222 -6.86 -77.29 46.04
C ALA A 222 -6.15 -78.35 46.91
N GLU A 223 -4.85 -78.19 47.16
CA GLU A 223 -4.09 -79.00 48.11
C GLU A 223 -4.58 -78.83 49.56
N GLY A 224 -5.03 -77.63 49.92
CA GLY A 224 -5.71 -77.34 51.20
C GLY A 224 -7.01 -78.13 51.34
N LYS A 225 -7.89 -78.03 50.35
CA LYS A 225 -9.16 -78.78 50.28
C LYS A 225 -8.93 -80.29 50.32
N ALA A 226 -7.96 -80.82 49.55
CA ALA A 226 -7.61 -82.23 49.58
C ALA A 226 -7.15 -82.72 50.96
N ARG A 227 -6.37 -81.90 51.69
CA ARG A 227 -5.98 -82.18 53.08
C ARG A 227 -7.16 -82.12 54.05
N VAL A 228 -8.07 -81.15 53.90
CA VAL A 228 -9.29 -81.06 54.70
C VAL A 228 -10.18 -82.29 54.49
N ASN A 229 -10.49 -82.65 53.23
CA ASN A 229 -11.29 -83.83 52.91
C ASN A 229 -10.70 -85.12 53.53
N LYS A 230 -9.37 -85.29 53.47
CA LYS A 230 -8.69 -86.42 54.11
C LYS A 230 -8.83 -86.40 55.64
N LEU A 231 -8.68 -85.24 56.27
CA LEU A 231 -8.86 -85.09 57.72
C LEU A 231 -10.33 -85.31 58.13
N GLU A 232 -11.30 -84.94 57.30
CA GLU A 232 -12.73 -85.22 57.51
C GLU A 232 -13.01 -86.73 57.39
N GLU A 233 -12.50 -87.39 56.35
CA GLU A 233 -12.56 -88.85 56.23
C GLU A 233 -11.97 -89.55 57.47
N ASP A 234 -10.78 -89.13 57.90
CA ASP A 234 -10.09 -89.72 59.04
C ASP A 234 -10.81 -89.41 60.37
N ASN A 235 -11.41 -88.22 60.50
CA ASN A 235 -12.30 -87.89 61.62
C ASN A 235 -13.56 -88.78 61.63
N VAL A 236 -14.15 -89.06 60.47
CA VAL A 236 -15.30 -89.98 60.33
C VAL A 236 -14.90 -91.43 60.61
N LYS A 237 -13.69 -91.88 60.20
CA LYS A 237 -13.12 -93.19 60.58
C LYS A 237 -12.95 -93.29 62.10
N LEU A 238 -12.39 -92.26 62.74
CA LEU A 238 -12.22 -92.19 64.21
C LEU A 238 -13.56 -92.15 64.95
N ARG A 239 -14.57 -91.41 64.46
CA ARG A 239 -15.93 -91.41 65.02
C ARG A 239 -16.55 -92.80 65.00
N ARG A 240 -16.48 -93.53 63.88
CA ARG A 240 -16.97 -94.92 63.80
C ARG A 240 -16.22 -95.86 64.76
N ALA A 241 -14.90 -95.71 64.89
CA ALA A 241 -14.12 -96.51 65.82
C ALA A 241 -14.48 -96.24 67.30
N LEU A 242 -14.77 -94.98 67.64
CA LEU A 242 -15.26 -94.57 68.96
C LEU A 242 -16.69 -95.07 69.22
N GLU A 243 -17.57 -94.99 68.24
CA GLU A 243 -18.95 -95.51 68.32
C GLU A 243 -18.97 -97.03 68.50
N GLN A 244 -18.10 -97.76 67.79
CA GLN A 244 -17.90 -99.20 67.96
C GLN A 244 -17.33 -99.56 69.34
N SER A 245 -16.33 -98.81 69.84
CA SER A 245 -15.75 -99.06 71.16
C SER A 245 -16.72 -98.73 72.30
N MET A 246 -17.51 -97.66 72.18
CA MET A 246 -18.59 -97.32 73.11
C MET A 246 -19.71 -98.38 73.08
N THR A 247 -20.09 -98.87 71.89
CA THR A 247 -21.06 -99.97 71.75
C THR A 247 -20.55 -101.26 72.40
N ARG A 248 -19.24 -101.55 72.28
CA ARG A 248 -18.60 -102.68 72.95
C ARG A 248 -18.57 -102.48 74.48
N LEU A 249 -18.24 -101.29 74.96
CA LEU A 249 -18.23 -100.95 76.39
C LEU A 249 -19.62 -101.14 76.99
N ASN A 250 -20.65 -100.56 76.36
CA ASN A 250 -22.04 -100.66 76.83
C ASN A 250 -22.53 -102.10 76.87
N ARG A 251 -22.17 -102.95 75.89
CA ARG A 251 -22.44 -104.40 75.96
C ARG A 251 -21.71 -105.06 77.13
N MET A 252 -20.41 -104.83 77.27
CA MET A 252 -19.60 -105.46 78.33
C MET A 252 -19.96 -105.01 79.75
N SER A 253 -20.58 -103.82 79.91
CA SER A 253 -21.05 -103.31 81.20
C SER A 253 -22.47 -103.74 81.57
N MET A 254 -23.25 -104.28 80.63
CA MET A 254 -24.66 -104.64 80.88
C MET A 254 -24.83 -106.10 81.34
N ASP A 255 -23.85 -106.96 81.03
CA ASP A 255 -23.86 -108.38 81.42
C ASP A 255 -23.25 -108.65 82.82
N SER A 256 -22.50 -107.69 83.41
CA SER A 256 -21.74 -107.90 84.66
C SER A 256 -22.55 -107.76 85.94
N ASP A 257 -23.56 -106.89 85.95
CA ASP A 257 -24.05 -106.28 87.19
C ASP A 257 -25.17 -107.09 87.90
N PHE A 258 -25.61 -108.20 87.29
CA PHE A 258 -26.73 -109.03 87.77
C PHE A 258 -26.36 -110.46 88.19
N SER A 259 -25.08 -110.87 88.14
CA SER A 259 -24.66 -112.26 88.42
C SER A 259 -23.60 -112.39 89.51
N VAL A 260 -24.02 -112.65 90.76
CA VAL A 260 -23.14 -113.13 91.83
C VAL A 260 -22.93 -114.64 91.68
N ASP A 261 -21.68 -115.13 91.69
CA ASP A 261 -21.38 -116.56 91.53
C ASP A 261 -22.09 -117.39 92.61
N ARG A 262 -22.97 -118.30 92.17
CA ARG A 262 -23.71 -119.27 92.98
C ARG A 262 -22.82 -120.03 93.98
N ARG A 263 -21.54 -120.29 93.65
CA ARG A 263 -20.58 -120.93 94.57
C ARG A 263 -20.25 -120.03 95.78
N ILE A 264 -20.14 -118.72 95.59
CA ILE A 264 -19.92 -117.75 96.68
C ILE A 264 -21.17 -117.71 97.57
N VAL A 265 -22.37 -117.63 96.97
CA VAL A 265 -23.65 -117.62 97.71
C VAL A 265 -23.83 -118.89 98.55
N ILE A 266 -23.57 -120.07 97.97
CA ILE A 266 -23.61 -121.35 98.69
C ILE A 266 -22.57 -121.37 99.82
N LYS A 267 -21.34 -120.91 99.58
CA LYS A 267 -20.27 -120.94 100.59
C LYS A 267 -20.56 -120.00 101.76
N LEU A 268 -21.17 -118.84 101.52
CA LEU A 268 -21.67 -117.95 102.57
C LEU A 268 -22.74 -118.67 103.41
N LEU A 269 -23.77 -119.25 102.78
CA LEU A 269 -24.84 -119.97 103.47
C LEU A 269 -24.33 -121.15 104.31
N VAL A 270 -23.46 -121.98 103.75
CA VAL A 270 -22.83 -123.09 104.48
C VAL A 270 -22.02 -122.57 105.67
N THR A 271 -21.27 -121.48 105.52
CA THR A 271 -20.47 -120.89 106.61
C THR A 271 -21.36 -120.33 107.73
N TYR A 272 -22.52 -119.75 107.40
CA TYR A 272 -23.47 -119.22 108.37
C TYR A 272 -24.09 -120.32 109.25
N PHE A 273 -24.53 -121.44 108.65
CA PHE A 273 -25.03 -122.59 109.40
C PHE A 273 -23.91 -123.30 110.19
N GLN A 274 -22.72 -123.50 109.59
CA GLN A 274 -21.59 -124.16 110.29
C GLN A 274 -21.07 -123.37 111.48
N ARG A 275 -21.12 -122.02 111.45
CA ARG A 275 -20.67 -121.16 112.56
C ARG A 275 -21.82 -120.74 113.47
N ASN A 276 -22.78 -121.64 113.68
CA ASN A 276 -23.88 -121.50 114.64
C ASN A 276 -24.62 -120.15 114.56
N HIS A 277 -24.98 -119.72 113.35
CA HIS A 277 -25.66 -118.47 113.03
C HIS A 277 -24.87 -117.17 113.35
N SER A 278 -23.54 -117.19 113.21
CA SER A 278 -22.70 -115.98 113.40
C SER A 278 -23.19 -114.78 112.58
N LYS A 279 -23.39 -113.64 113.26
CA LYS A 279 -23.85 -112.37 112.67
C LYS A 279 -22.86 -111.77 111.66
N GLU A 280 -21.56 -112.03 111.82
CA GLU A 280 -20.51 -111.52 110.91
C GLU A 280 -20.67 -112.07 109.48
N VAL A 281 -21.07 -113.34 109.36
CA VAL A 281 -21.30 -113.98 108.05
C VAL A 281 -22.56 -113.41 107.39
N LEU A 282 -23.55 -113.01 108.19
CA LEU A 282 -24.80 -112.41 107.72
C LEU A 282 -24.60 -110.94 107.26
N ASP A 283 -23.76 -110.17 107.93
CA ASP A 283 -23.32 -108.84 107.45
C ASP A 283 -22.53 -108.94 106.12
N LEU A 284 -21.64 -109.94 106.02
CA LEU A 284 -20.91 -110.20 104.77
C LEU A 284 -21.85 -110.62 103.62
N MET A 285 -22.87 -111.44 103.89
CA MET A 285 -23.93 -111.76 102.92
C MET A 285 -24.64 -110.49 102.43
N VAL A 286 -25.13 -109.66 103.35
CA VAL A 286 -25.83 -108.40 103.04
C VAL A 286 -25.00 -107.53 102.10
N ARG A 287 -23.69 -107.42 102.36
CA ARG A 287 -22.77 -106.59 101.59
C ARG A 287 -22.37 -107.19 100.23
N MET A 288 -22.23 -108.51 100.11
CA MET A 288 -21.89 -109.18 98.84
C MET A 288 -23.09 -109.46 97.92
N LEU A 289 -24.29 -109.62 98.49
CA LEU A 289 -25.51 -109.93 97.74
C LEU A 289 -26.38 -108.69 97.47
N GLY A 290 -25.96 -107.51 97.93
CA GLY A 290 -26.68 -106.25 97.67
C GLY A 290 -28.09 -106.21 98.25
N PHE A 291 -28.31 -106.79 99.43
CA PHE A 291 -29.64 -106.89 100.05
C PHE A 291 -30.31 -105.52 100.20
N SER A 292 -31.60 -105.43 99.86
CA SER A 292 -32.41 -104.23 100.13
C SER A 292 -32.45 -103.94 101.64
N GLU A 293 -32.65 -102.67 102.01
CA GLU A 293 -32.84 -102.28 103.41
C GLU A 293 -34.07 -102.99 104.03
N GLU A 294 -35.08 -103.31 103.20
CA GLU A 294 -36.26 -104.10 103.56
C GLU A 294 -35.91 -105.54 103.95
N ASP A 295 -34.88 -106.12 103.32
CA ASP A 295 -34.41 -107.47 103.61
C ASP A 295 -33.45 -107.50 104.80
N LYS A 296 -32.63 -106.45 104.97
CA LYS A 296 -31.82 -106.22 106.18
C LYS A 296 -32.69 -106.08 107.44
N GLN A 297 -33.88 -105.48 107.31
CA GLN A 297 -34.88 -105.44 108.38
C GLN A 297 -35.45 -106.83 108.67
N ARG A 298 -35.83 -107.61 107.64
CA ARG A 298 -36.38 -108.97 107.81
C ARG A 298 -35.40 -109.99 108.41
N ILE A 299 -34.09 -109.78 108.30
CA ILE A 299 -33.05 -110.60 108.94
C ILE A 299 -32.47 -110.01 110.25
N GLY A 300 -33.04 -108.90 110.74
CA GLY A 300 -32.72 -108.36 112.07
C GLY A 300 -31.36 -107.66 112.22
N LEU A 301 -30.82 -107.07 111.13
CA LEU A 301 -29.53 -106.34 111.14
C LEU A 301 -29.66 -104.81 111.10
N ALA A 302 -30.79 -104.27 110.64
CA ALA A 302 -30.91 -102.86 110.28
C ALA A 302 -31.17 -101.90 111.46
N GLN A 303 -30.12 -101.43 112.16
CA GLN A 303 -30.23 -100.28 113.06
C GLN A 303 -28.89 -99.55 113.34
N GLN A 304 -28.48 -98.57 112.49
CA GLN A 304 -27.67 -97.35 112.83
C GLN A 304 -27.08 -96.61 111.60
N GLY A 305 -27.19 -95.26 111.55
CA GLY A 305 -26.32 -94.29 110.81
C GLY A 305 -26.36 -94.29 109.26
N ALA A 306 -26.55 -93.21 108.46
CA ALA A 306 -26.62 -91.73 108.57
C ALA A 306 -25.32 -90.88 108.32
N GLY A 307 -25.30 -90.13 107.19
CA GLY A 307 -24.34 -89.05 106.83
C GLY A 307 -23.21 -89.43 105.83
N LYS A 308 -22.42 -88.51 105.24
CA LYS A 308 -22.45 -87.02 105.13
C LYS A 308 -21.31 -86.50 104.18
N SER A 309 -21.41 -85.27 103.65
CA SER A 309 -20.35 -84.39 103.04
C SER A 309 -19.73 -84.81 101.66
N VAL A 310 -19.26 -83.94 100.71
CA VAL A 310 -18.69 -82.54 100.66
C VAL A 310 -17.16 -82.49 100.98
N VAL A 311 -16.23 -81.79 100.30
CA VAL A 311 -16.14 -80.70 99.27
C VAL A 311 -15.67 -81.22 97.86
N ARG A 312 -15.07 -80.54 96.83
CA ARG A 312 -14.40 -79.23 96.52
C ARG A 312 -14.32 -79.06 94.95
N GLY A 313 -13.98 -77.95 94.26
CA GLY A 313 -13.77 -76.52 94.56
C GLY A 313 -12.38 -75.93 94.19
N VAL A 314 -12.25 -75.10 93.12
CA VAL A 314 -11.22 -74.04 92.91
C VAL A 314 -11.60 -73.08 91.72
N PHE A 315 -11.35 -71.78 91.93
CA PHE A 315 -11.49 -70.53 91.14
C PHE A 315 -11.48 -70.50 89.58
N GLY A 316 -12.20 -69.50 89.00
CA GLY A 316 -11.90 -68.92 87.67
C GLY A 316 -13.08 -68.30 86.87
N LEU A 317 -13.33 -66.99 86.98
CA LEU A 317 -14.30 -66.19 86.19
C LEU A 317 -13.62 -64.84 85.79
N PRO A 318 -14.20 -63.98 84.91
CA PRO A 318 -14.81 -64.23 83.59
C PRO A 318 -14.39 -63.17 82.52
N GLY A 319 -14.97 -63.20 81.30
CA GLY A 319 -15.35 -61.95 80.60
C GLY A 319 -14.76 -61.63 79.20
N ARG A 320 -15.53 -60.85 78.44
CA ARG A 320 -15.17 -60.18 77.16
C ARG A 320 -14.20 -59.00 77.40
N LEU A 321 -13.41 -58.65 76.38
CA LEU A 321 -12.87 -57.29 76.17
C LEU A 321 -12.96 -56.87 74.70
N VAL A 322 -12.92 -55.55 74.45
CA VAL A 322 -13.04 -54.89 73.14
C VAL A 322 -12.10 -53.67 73.09
N GLY A 323 -11.19 -53.63 72.10
CA GLY A 323 -10.57 -52.42 71.55
C GLY A 323 -9.37 -51.76 72.27
N GLY A 324 -8.29 -51.49 71.51
CA GLY A 324 -7.29 -50.45 71.80
C GLY A 324 -6.13 -50.81 72.75
N ILE A 325 -5.01 -50.05 72.81
CA ILE A 325 -4.48 -48.96 71.96
C ILE A 325 -2.92 -48.90 72.10
N LEU A 326 -2.22 -48.31 71.10
CA LEU A 326 -1.04 -47.42 71.23
C LEU A 326 0.41 -47.97 71.20
N GLY A 327 1.29 -47.27 70.47
CA GLY A 327 2.77 -47.32 70.51
C GLY A 327 3.43 -46.93 69.18
N GLY A 328 4.51 -46.12 69.16
CA GLY A 328 5.23 -45.81 67.90
C GLY A 328 6.35 -44.75 67.94
N ALA A 329 7.03 -44.62 66.77
CA ALA A 329 8.06 -43.64 66.37
C ALA A 329 9.46 -43.70 67.08
N PRO A 330 10.56 -43.13 66.51
CA PRO A 330 10.69 -42.39 65.23
C PRO A 330 11.88 -42.79 64.30
N VAL A 331 11.88 -42.31 63.03
CA VAL A 331 13.07 -41.99 62.15
C VAL A 331 13.93 -43.19 61.65
N GLU A 332 14.45 -43.31 60.40
CA GLU A 332 14.68 -42.38 59.26
C GLU A 332 14.56 -43.07 57.86
N ASN A 333 14.15 -42.33 56.81
CA ASN A 333 14.30 -42.48 55.33
C ASN A 333 14.39 -43.86 54.63
N PRO A 334 13.66 -44.04 53.51
CA PRO A 334 14.28 -43.88 52.18
C PRO A 334 13.53 -42.91 51.22
N ALA A 335 14.07 -42.67 50.01
CA ALA A 335 13.61 -41.65 49.06
C ALA A 335 13.02 -42.22 47.74
N ASN A 336 12.25 -41.38 47.02
CA ASN A 336 11.39 -41.68 45.86
C ASN A 336 10.22 -42.65 46.21
N VAL A 337 8.96 -42.38 45.88
CA VAL A 337 8.37 -41.71 44.69
C VAL A 337 7.51 -40.49 45.08
N ALA A 338 7.09 -39.69 44.09
CA ALA A 338 6.32 -38.45 44.26
C ALA A 338 4.79 -38.61 44.01
N SER A 339 4.09 -37.48 44.14
CA SER A 339 2.67 -37.21 43.79
C SER A 339 1.58 -37.48 44.83
N ASP A 340 0.45 -36.79 44.62
CA ASP A 340 -0.91 -37.06 45.10
C ASP A 340 -1.16 -37.00 46.61
N ASN A 341 -0.74 -35.89 47.23
CA ASN A 341 -1.35 -35.37 48.47
C ASN A 341 -1.45 -33.82 48.47
N GLN A 342 -1.78 -33.20 47.33
CA GLN A 342 -2.37 -31.85 47.36
C GLN A 342 -3.78 -31.97 47.94
N SER A 343 -4.03 -31.27 49.05
CA SER A 343 -5.29 -31.42 49.78
C SER A 343 -6.45 -30.86 48.97
N PHE A 344 -7.65 -31.39 49.20
CA PHE A 344 -8.89 -30.77 48.68
C PHE A 344 -9.03 -29.30 49.14
N ALA A 345 -8.42 -28.94 50.28
CA ALA A 345 -8.30 -27.57 50.74
C ALA A 345 -7.39 -26.71 49.85
N ASP A 346 -6.25 -27.24 49.39
CA ASP A 346 -5.31 -26.52 48.52
C ASP A 346 -5.93 -26.28 47.14
N MET A 347 -6.59 -27.29 46.57
CA MET A 347 -7.37 -27.13 45.32
C MET A 347 -8.52 -26.12 45.48
N TRP A 348 -9.13 -26.00 46.66
CA TRP A 348 -10.12 -24.97 46.95
C TRP A 348 -9.51 -23.57 47.08
N VAL A 349 -8.30 -23.46 47.64
CA VAL A 349 -7.56 -22.19 47.71
C VAL A 349 -7.14 -21.74 46.31
N ASP A 350 -6.57 -22.63 45.49
CA ASP A 350 -6.25 -22.35 44.09
C ASP A 350 -7.50 -21.98 43.29
N PHE A 351 -8.63 -22.66 43.48
CA PHE A 351 -9.90 -22.30 42.83
C PHE A 351 -10.39 -20.90 43.25
N LEU A 352 -10.34 -20.55 44.54
CA LEU A 352 -10.74 -19.23 45.03
C LEU A 352 -9.80 -18.11 44.56
N LEU A 353 -8.49 -18.37 44.48
CA LEU A 353 -7.52 -17.43 43.89
C LEU A 353 -7.76 -17.26 42.39
N LYS A 354 -8.04 -18.35 41.68
CA LYS A 354 -8.35 -18.36 40.24
C LYS A 354 -9.62 -17.60 39.91
N GLU A 355 -10.70 -17.86 40.66
CA GLU A 355 -11.99 -17.17 40.48
C GLU A 355 -11.89 -15.69 40.85
N GLY A 356 -11.09 -15.34 41.87
CA GLY A 356 -10.75 -13.96 42.22
C GLY A 356 -10.01 -13.23 41.09
N GLU A 357 -8.91 -13.81 40.60
CA GLU A 357 -8.11 -13.24 39.50
C GLU A 357 -8.94 -13.09 38.21
N GLU A 358 -9.76 -14.09 37.85
CA GLU A 358 -10.65 -13.96 36.70
C GLU A 358 -11.76 -12.92 36.90
N ARG A 359 -12.25 -12.72 38.12
CA ARG A 359 -13.25 -11.70 38.43
C ARG A 359 -12.68 -10.29 38.32
N GLU A 360 -11.47 -10.06 38.85
CA GLU A 360 -10.74 -8.80 38.68
C GLU A 360 -10.37 -8.55 37.20
N LYS A 361 -10.01 -9.60 36.45
CA LYS A 361 -9.74 -9.52 35.01
C LYS A 361 -10.99 -9.20 34.17
N ARG A 362 -12.18 -9.65 34.60
CA ARG A 362 -13.47 -9.26 34.00
C ARG A 362 -13.83 -7.82 34.33
N GLU A 363 -13.70 -7.39 35.58
CA GLU A 363 -14.00 -6.00 36.01
C GLU A 363 -13.04 -4.97 35.39
N SER A 364 -11.77 -5.31 35.20
CA SER A 364 -10.81 -4.44 34.48
C SER A 364 -11.08 -4.39 32.97
N SER A 365 -11.49 -5.51 32.34
CA SER A 365 -11.87 -5.52 30.91
C SER A 365 -13.15 -4.72 30.65
N GLN A 366 -14.15 -4.85 31.53
CA GLN A 366 -15.47 -4.22 31.36
C GLN A 366 -15.46 -2.69 31.52
N ASN A 367 -14.41 -2.13 32.12
CA ASN A 367 -14.19 -0.67 32.18
C ASN A 367 -13.59 -0.05 30.91
N VAL A 368 -13.14 -0.86 29.94
CA VAL A 368 -12.52 -0.36 28.69
C VAL A 368 -13.51 -0.30 27.51
N ASP A 369 -14.54 -1.16 27.51
CA ASP A 369 -15.47 -1.32 26.38
C ASP A 369 -16.72 -0.40 26.46
N GLY A 370 -16.83 0.41 27.52
CA GLY A 370 -18.01 1.24 27.81
C GLY A 370 -18.19 2.50 26.93
N SER A 371 -17.70 2.52 25.67
CA SER A 371 -17.65 3.77 24.87
C SER A 371 -17.67 3.61 23.34
N ARG A 372 -18.48 2.69 22.78
CA ARG A 372 -18.92 2.85 21.36
C ARG A 372 -20.15 2.05 20.91
N GLU A 373 -21.36 2.48 21.29
CA GLU A 373 -22.53 2.25 20.41
C GLU A 373 -23.66 3.28 20.62
N ASN A 374 -24.14 3.89 19.52
CA ASN A 374 -25.55 4.29 19.27
C ASN A 374 -25.71 5.00 17.90
N GLN A 375 -26.46 4.35 17.00
CA GLN A 375 -27.41 4.91 16.01
C GLN A 375 -26.92 5.82 14.84
N ASP A 376 -26.82 5.22 13.63
CA ASP A 376 -27.74 5.34 12.46
C ASP A 376 -28.53 6.66 12.16
N PRO A 377 -29.10 6.87 10.94
CA PRO A 377 -28.95 6.11 9.67
C PRO A 377 -28.85 6.94 8.35
N GLY A 378 -28.22 6.33 7.32
CA GLY A 378 -28.75 6.30 5.93
C GLY A 378 -28.51 7.44 4.91
N THR A 379 -28.69 7.06 3.62
CA THR A 379 -28.90 7.90 2.40
C THR A 379 -27.69 8.36 1.57
N ASN A 380 -27.53 7.75 0.39
CA ASN A 380 -26.83 8.28 -0.81
C ASN A 380 -27.78 9.22 -1.60
N PRO A 381 -27.35 10.23 -2.40
CA PRO A 381 -26.44 10.00 -3.55
C PRO A 381 -25.55 11.16 -4.09
N ASN A 382 -24.71 10.81 -5.07
CA ASN A 382 -24.26 11.59 -6.25
C ASN A 382 -23.37 12.86 -6.16
N SER A 383 -22.23 12.75 -6.87
CA SER A 383 -21.74 13.65 -7.94
C SER A 383 -21.06 15.01 -7.65
N THR A 384 -19.73 15.01 -7.86
CA THR A 384 -18.89 16.05 -8.51
C THR A 384 -18.71 17.46 -7.90
N ASN A 385 -17.46 17.96 -8.03
CA ASN A 385 -17.05 19.38 -8.10
C ASN A 385 -17.16 20.24 -6.81
N ILE A 386 -16.35 21.29 -6.56
CA ILE A 386 -14.97 21.66 -7.01
C ILE A 386 -14.40 22.73 -6.04
N PHE A 387 -13.09 22.67 -5.71
CA PHE A 387 -12.20 23.75 -5.20
C PHE A 387 -12.36 24.39 -3.78
N GLN A 388 -11.20 24.82 -3.23
CA GLN A 388 -10.89 25.92 -2.26
C GLN A 388 -11.59 25.90 -0.88
N THR A 389 -10.90 25.76 0.27
CA THR A 389 -9.81 26.59 0.86
C THR A 389 -8.97 25.74 1.84
N GLU A 390 -7.63 25.79 1.96
CA GLU A 390 -6.69 26.89 2.29
C GLU A 390 -6.44 27.12 3.80
N SER A 391 -5.45 26.42 4.40
CA SER A 391 -4.49 26.93 5.42
C SER A 391 -3.54 25.86 5.99
N GLN A 392 -2.36 26.29 6.47
CA GLN A 392 -1.42 25.60 7.40
C GLN A 392 -1.03 24.14 7.02
N ARG A 393 0.12 23.82 6.38
CA ARG A 393 1.54 24.18 6.63
C ARG A 393 2.05 23.91 8.04
N ASN A 394 2.82 22.83 8.19
CA ASN A 394 4.23 22.75 8.62
C ASN A 394 4.76 21.37 8.15
N SER A 395 5.79 21.29 7.29
CA SER A 395 7.24 21.31 7.61
C SER A 395 7.68 20.05 8.38
N GLU A 396 8.64 19.20 7.93
CA GLU A 396 9.49 19.06 6.73
C GLU A 396 9.82 17.52 6.59
N PHE A 397 10.44 16.91 5.56
CA PHE A 397 11.57 17.29 4.69
C PHE A 397 11.64 16.40 3.41
N SER A 398 12.44 16.82 2.42
CA SER A 398 13.09 15.99 1.37
C SER A 398 12.26 15.41 0.21
N THR A 399 12.33 16.07 -0.96
CA THR A 399 12.94 15.46 -2.16
C THR A 399 13.37 16.52 -3.20
N VAL A 400 14.27 16.12 -4.10
CA VAL A 400 15.07 16.94 -5.03
C VAL A 400 14.25 17.72 -6.07
N PRO A 401 14.54 19.01 -6.35
CA PRO A 401 14.02 19.71 -7.54
C PRO A 401 14.85 19.41 -8.80
N LEU A 402 14.16 19.29 -9.94
CA LEU A 402 14.75 19.04 -11.27
C LEU A 402 14.49 20.23 -12.21
N ALA A 403 15.39 20.43 -13.18
CA ALA A 403 15.37 21.48 -14.22
C ALA A 403 15.54 22.93 -13.70
N SER A 404 16.11 23.88 -14.44
CA SER A 404 16.98 23.82 -15.63
C SER A 404 17.78 25.14 -15.74
N PRO A 405 18.82 25.24 -16.58
CA PRO A 405 19.67 26.43 -16.63
C PRO A 405 19.04 27.59 -17.39
N ASP A 406 19.35 28.82 -16.97
CA ASP A 406 19.24 30.01 -17.83
C ASP A 406 20.52 30.85 -17.71
N SER A 407 21.18 31.08 -18.85
CA SER A 407 22.59 31.45 -18.91
C SER A 407 22.82 32.96 -19.02
N ASN A 408 22.97 33.64 -17.88
CA ASN A 408 23.26 35.07 -17.84
C ASN A 408 24.72 35.42 -18.20
N HIS A 409 25.04 35.40 -19.49
CA HIS A 409 26.31 35.90 -20.03
C HIS A 409 26.12 37.02 -21.07
N SER A 410 26.09 38.27 -20.60
CA SER A 410 27.25 39.15 -20.78
C SER A 410 27.00 40.57 -20.23
N ARG A 411 28.03 41.13 -19.58
CA ARG A 411 28.18 42.59 -19.49
C ARG A 411 29.08 43.01 -20.65
N PHE A 412 28.57 43.79 -21.61
CA PHE A 412 29.44 44.63 -22.43
C PHE A 412 28.83 46.01 -22.68
N SER A 413 29.64 47.03 -22.43
CA SER A 413 29.25 48.43 -22.48
C SER A 413 29.29 48.99 -23.90
N ARG A 414 28.37 49.90 -24.22
CA ARG A 414 28.68 51.14 -24.96
C ARG A 414 27.58 52.19 -24.76
N GLN A 415 27.99 53.39 -24.35
CA GLN A 415 27.22 54.61 -24.54
C GLN A 415 27.32 55.03 -26.01
N ILE A 416 26.30 55.70 -26.55
CA ILE A 416 26.44 56.74 -27.58
C ILE A 416 25.15 57.60 -27.58
N PRO A 417 25.20 58.90 -27.94
CA PRO A 417 24.28 59.89 -27.39
C PRO A 417 22.98 60.10 -28.19
N ARG A 418 22.04 60.83 -27.58
CA ARG A 418 20.90 61.44 -28.28
C ARG A 418 21.37 62.58 -29.19
N TYR A 419 20.79 62.61 -30.39
CA TYR A 419 20.34 63.84 -31.05
C TYR A 419 18.81 63.84 -31.03
#